data_AF-A0A9D7FRC7-F1
#
_entry.id   AF-A0A9D7FRC7-F1
#
_cell.length_a   1.000
_cell.length_b   1.000
_cell.length_c   1.000
_cell.angle_alpha   90.00
_cell.angle_beta   90.00
_cell.angle_gamma   90.00
#
_symmetry.space_group_name_H-M   'P 1'
#
loop_
_entity.id
_entity.type
_entity.pdbx_description
1 polymer ?
#
loop_
_entity_poly.entity_id
_entity_poly.type
_entity_poly.pdbx_seq_one_letter_code
_entity_poly.pdbx_strand_id
1 'polypeptide(L)'
;MPDLNGRRYWNYLCAYKISEWGGKPEPVLLQRAADLKTTLKETLWDPESSWFFFRDDQGHRDLRYTIQMYKLFGSGVLDPEQESGLLSHLNENEFFSPFGFHSMSKLDPAYDQVDIDNGGGGSCTCFPPQIAERLYKAGYCQQAEDILKRILWWGEKMPYWGDSIVANEMEYRKDTPLQCTLDGVAVAQCLLFGMLGIEALPDGRIRVDPHPPAFASKIRLKGLQMLGKSFDLEIDGPKFTICEGKRFFQSTVGHPVILE
;
A
#
# COMPACT_ATOMS: atom_id res chain seq x y z
N MET A 1 8.10 6.28 17.47
CA MET A 1 8.14 5.62 16.14
C MET A 1 7.19 6.35 15.18
N PRO A 2 7.71 6.98 14.10
CA PRO A 2 6.92 7.79 13.18
C PRO A 2 5.84 7.00 12.43
N ASP A 3 6.09 5.75 12.04
CA ASP A 3 5.14 4.91 11.30
C ASP A 3 3.87 4.58 12.11
N LEU A 4 4.00 4.21 13.39
CA LEU A 4 2.85 3.89 14.26
C LEU A 4 2.01 5.12 14.54
N ASN A 5 2.68 6.24 14.82
CA ASN A 5 2.01 7.51 15.06
C ASN A 5 1.33 8.00 13.77
N GLY A 6 1.98 7.90 12.62
CA GLY A 6 1.39 8.23 11.33
C GLY A 6 0.17 7.37 11.01
N ARG A 7 0.18 6.07 11.32
CA ARG A 7 -1.00 5.21 11.16
C ARG A 7 -2.14 5.56 12.12
N ARG A 8 -1.82 6.07 13.32
CA ARG A 8 -2.83 6.52 14.29
C ARG A 8 -3.64 7.70 13.78
N TYR A 9 -3.05 8.58 12.97
CA TYR A 9 -3.79 9.65 12.27
C TYR A 9 -4.97 9.07 11.48
N TRP A 10 -4.71 8.07 10.63
CA TRP A 10 -5.75 7.42 9.84
C TRP A 10 -6.80 6.74 10.71
N ASN A 11 -6.37 6.07 11.78
CA ASN A 11 -7.29 5.43 12.71
C ASN A 11 -8.25 6.42 13.37
N TYR A 12 -7.81 7.64 13.69
CA TYR A 12 -8.69 8.68 14.21
C TYR A 12 -9.74 9.11 13.19
N LEU A 13 -9.35 9.27 11.92
CA LEU A 13 -10.31 9.61 10.85
C LEU A 13 -11.33 8.50 10.62
N CYS A 14 -10.89 7.23 10.59
CA CYS A 14 -11.79 6.08 10.47
C CYS A 14 -12.73 5.97 11.67
N ALA A 15 -12.22 6.11 12.89
CA ALA A 15 -13.02 6.08 14.10
C ALA A 15 -14.05 7.21 14.14
N TYR A 16 -13.68 8.42 13.69
CA TYR A 16 -14.64 9.52 13.53
C TYR A 16 -15.75 9.15 12.54
N LYS A 17 -15.43 8.64 11.34
CA LYS A 17 -16.44 8.23 10.34
C LYS A 17 -17.40 7.17 10.89
N ILE A 18 -16.88 6.18 11.61
CA ILE A 18 -17.72 5.16 12.27
C ILE A 18 -18.62 5.80 13.33
N SER A 19 -18.09 6.73 14.13
CA SER A 19 -18.87 7.44 15.16
C SER A 19 -20.00 8.30 14.56
N GLU A 20 -19.73 8.94 13.42
CA GLU A 20 -20.67 9.73 12.65
C GLU A 20 -21.79 8.86 12.08
N TRP A 21 -21.45 7.73 11.44
CA TRP A 21 -22.44 6.76 10.94
C TRP A 21 -23.24 6.12 12.07
N GLY A 22 -22.65 5.96 13.25
CA GLY A 22 -23.33 5.49 14.46
C GLY A 22 -24.24 6.53 15.12
N GLY A 23 -24.32 7.76 14.58
CA GLY A 23 -25.14 8.85 15.13
C GLY A 23 -24.59 9.47 16.42
N LYS A 24 -23.32 9.22 16.76
CA LYS A 24 -22.63 9.76 17.93
C LYS A 24 -21.26 10.30 17.50
N PRO A 25 -21.21 11.42 16.76
CA PRO A 25 -19.95 11.94 16.26
C PRO A 25 -19.02 12.33 17.42
N GLU A 26 -17.74 12.02 17.28
CA GLU A 26 -16.67 12.35 18.24
C GLU A 26 -15.64 13.33 17.62
N PRO A 27 -15.95 14.65 17.50
CA PRO A 27 -15.11 15.61 16.79
C PRO A 27 -13.68 15.73 17.35
N VAL A 28 -13.46 15.38 18.62
CA VAL A 28 -12.14 15.36 19.25
C VAL A 28 -11.15 14.46 18.51
N LEU A 29 -11.63 13.42 17.81
CA LEU A 29 -10.79 12.55 16.98
C LEU A 29 -10.19 13.29 15.78
N LEU A 30 -10.97 14.19 15.16
CA LEU A 30 -10.47 15.03 14.06
C LEU A 30 -9.39 16.00 14.55
N GLN A 31 -9.60 16.62 15.71
CA GLN A 31 -8.61 17.50 16.33
C GLN A 31 -7.31 16.73 16.63
N ARG A 32 -7.42 15.54 17.24
CA ARG A 32 -6.25 14.68 17.52
C ARG A 32 -5.51 14.26 16.26
N ALA A 33 -6.21 14.03 15.16
CA ALA A 33 -5.59 13.75 13.87
C ALA A 33 -4.79 14.97 13.38
N ALA A 34 -5.41 16.16 13.37
CA ALA A 34 -4.73 17.39 12.96
C ALA A 34 -3.48 17.69 13.81
N ASP A 35 -3.60 17.63 15.14
CA ASP A 35 -2.48 17.87 16.06
C ASP A 35 -1.35 16.87 15.85
N LEU A 36 -1.68 15.61 15.60
CA LEU A 36 -0.69 14.55 15.37
C LEU A 36 0.05 14.75 14.05
N LYS A 37 -0.64 15.15 12.98
CA LYS A 37 -0.03 15.48 11.70
C LYS A 37 1.01 16.60 11.86
N THR A 38 0.64 17.69 12.53
CA THR A 38 1.54 18.81 12.81
C THR A 38 2.73 18.37 13.64
N THR A 39 2.49 17.67 14.75
CA THR A 39 3.53 17.19 15.66
C THR A 39 4.53 16.27 14.95
N LEU A 40 4.05 15.35 14.09
CA LEU A 40 4.89 14.44 13.33
C LEU A 40 5.86 15.19 12.42
N LYS A 41 5.36 16.18 11.67
CA LYS A 41 6.21 17.02 10.80
C LYS A 41 7.23 17.79 11.62
N GLU A 42 6.79 18.55 12.62
CA GLU A 42 7.66 19.47 13.35
C GLU A 42 8.73 18.77 14.18
N THR A 43 8.43 17.58 14.71
CA THR A 43 9.32 16.94 15.69
C THR A 43 10.19 15.83 15.13
N LEU A 44 9.74 15.19 14.03
CA LEU A 44 10.38 13.99 13.49
C LEU A 44 10.84 14.13 12.04
N TRP A 45 10.24 14.97 11.21
CA TRP A 45 10.68 15.11 9.82
C TRP A 45 12.06 15.76 9.75
N ASP A 46 12.93 15.17 8.93
CA ASP A 46 14.27 15.68 8.64
C ASP A 46 14.40 15.98 7.13
N PRO A 47 14.42 17.26 6.74
CA PRO A 47 14.56 17.63 5.34
C PRO A 47 15.89 17.22 4.72
N GLU A 48 16.96 17.12 5.51
CA GLU A 48 18.30 16.79 5.02
C GLU A 48 18.37 15.33 4.54
N SER A 49 17.91 14.39 5.37
CA SER A 49 17.81 12.98 4.99
C SER A 49 16.56 12.64 4.19
N SER A 50 15.62 13.58 4.01
CA SER A 50 14.30 13.32 3.40
C SER A 50 13.54 12.17 4.08
N TRP A 51 13.71 12.05 5.40
CA TRP A 51 13.18 10.95 6.20
C TRP A 51 12.66 11.40 7.57
N PHE A 52 12.07 10.47 8.33
CA PHE A 52 11.62 10.73 9.69
C PHE A 52 12.59 10.13 10.71
N PHE A 53 13.00 10.95 11.68
CA PHE A 53 13.66 10.48 12.88
C PHE A 53 12.74 9.57 13.72
N PHE A 54 13.35 8.53 14.27
CA PHE A 54 12.86 7.80 15.42
C PHE A 54 13.35 8.51 16.68
N ARG A 55 12.52 8.47 17.73
CA ARG A 55 12.88 8.95 19.06
C ARG A 55 12.78 7.81 20.05
N ASP A 56 13.84 7.60 20.81
CA ASP A 56 13.85 6.66 21.94
C ASP A 56 13.15 7.25 23.17
N ASP A 57 13.15 6.52 24.28
CA ASP A 57 12.57 6.93 25.56
C ASP A 57 13.33 8.08 26.24
N GLN A 58 14.59 8.31 25.86
CA GLN A 58 15.43 9.41 26.32
C GLN A 58 15.35 10.65 25.41
N GLY A 59 14.67 10.54 24.27
CA GLY A 59 14.48 11.60 23.29
C GLY A 59 15.58 11.72 22.25
N HIS A 60 16.58 10.82 22.23
CA HIS A 60 17.60 10.78 21.20
C HIS A 60 16.96 10.49 19.84
N ARG A 61 17.50 11.14 18.81
CA ARG A 61 17.07 10.99 17.43
C ARG A 61 17.94 9.97 16.73
N ASP A 62 17.31 9.09 15.97
CA ASP A 62 17.98 8.10 15.15
C ASP A 62 17.26 7.95 13.80
N LEU A 63 17.98 7.61 12.75
CA LEU A 63 17.40 7.34 11.43
C LEU A 63 17.27 5.83 11.25
N ARG A 64 16.06 5.38 10.94
CA ARG A 64 15.79 4.00 10.53
C ARG A 64 14.92 4.00 9.29
N TYR A 65 15.47 3.47 8.21
CA TYR A 65 14.84 3.46 6.89
C TYR A 65 14.02 2.20 6.73
N THR A 66 12.85 2.16 7.36
CA THR A 66 11.94 1.01 7.29
C THR A 66 10.85 1.21 6.23
N ILE A 67 10.51 0.12 5.55
CA ILE A 67 9.41 0.01 4.60
C ILE A 67 8.06 0.45 5.19
N GLN A 68 7.90 0.36 6.52
CA GLN A 68 6.66 0.69 7.21
C GLN A 68 6.23 2.16 6.98
N MET A 69 7.18 3.06 6.71
CA MET A 69 6.89 4.46 6.42
C MET A 69 6.02 4.64 5.16
N TYR A 70 6.16 3.75 4.17
CA TYR A 70 5.36 3.79 2.96
C TYR A 70 3.89 3.41 3.18
N LYS A 71 3.55 2.83 4.34
CA LYS A 71 2.14 2.60 4.72
C LYS A 71 1.39 3.89 5.06
N LEU A 72 2.08 5.03 5.13
CA LEU A 72 1.46 6.33 5.39
C LEU A 72 0.87 6.98 4.13
N PHE A 73 1.26 6.55 2.93
CA PHE A 73 0.71 7.05 1.68
C PHE A 73 -0.82 6.85 1.62
N GLY A 74 -1.49 7.85 1.03
CA GLY A 74 -2.95 7.87 0.89
C GLY A 74 -3.73 8.09 2.19
N SER A 75 -3.05 8.22 3.35
CA SER A 75 -3.72 8.50 4.62
C SER A 75 -4.06 9.98 4.82
N GLY A 76 -3.35 10.88 4.14
CA GLY A 76 -3.42 12.33 4.35
C GLY A 76 -2.58 12.84 5.52
N VAL A 77 -1.83 11.98 6.23
CA VAL A 77 -0.90 12.42 7.29
C VAL A 77 0.35 13.11 6.74
N LEU A 78 0.78 12.72 5.55
CA LEU A 78 1.95 13.31 4.89
C LEU A 78 1.56 14.61 4.17
N ASP A 79 2.50 15.53 4.06
CA ASP A 79 2.46 16.66 3.13
C ASP A 79 3.25 16.33 1.84
N PRO A 80 3.14 17.16 0.77
CA PRO A 80 3.82 16.88 -0.50
C PRO A 80 5.35 16.79 -0.40
N GLU A 81 5.97 17.52 0.53
CA GLU A 81 7.42 17.45 0.76
C GLU A 81 7.79 16.08 1.33
N GLN A 82 7.04 15.60 2.33
CA GLN A 82 7.24 14.30 2.95
C GLN A 82 7.00 13.16 1.97
N GLU A 83 5.94 13.24 1.16
CA GLU A 83 5.67 12.26 0.12
C GLU A 83 6.82 12.21 -0.90
N SER A 84 7.24 13.36 -1.42
CA SER A 84 8.37 13.42 -2.37
C SER A 84 9.67 12.91 -1.77
N GLY A 85 9.96 13.26 -0.51
CA GLY A 85 11.16 12.80 0.20
C GLY A 85 11.17 11.29 0.39
N LEU A 86 10.10 10.70 0.93
CA LEU A 86 10.00 9.25 1.09
C LEU A 86 10.12 8.50 -0.25
N LEU A 87 9.47 9.01 -1.31
CA LEU A 87 9.54 8.40 -2.64
C LEU A 87 10.94 8.45 -3.25
N SER A 88 11.77 9.44 -2.89
CA SER A 88 13.16 9.52 -3.39
C SER A 88 14.02 8.32 -2.97
N HIS A 89 13.66 7.66 -1.86
CA HIS A 89 14.31 6.46 -1.37
C HIS A 89 13.81 5.16 -2.05
N LEU A 90 12.68 5.18 -2.77
CA LEU A 90 12.18 4.00 -3.51
C LEU A 90 12.99 3.76 -4.78
N ASN A 91 14.16 3.16 -4.62
CA ASN A 91 15.11 2.92 -5.70
C ASN A 91 15.90 1.61 -5.51
N GLU A 92 16.66 1.23 -6.54
CA GLU A 92 17.48 0.01 -6.58
C GLU A 92 18.68 0.03 -5.63
N ASN A 93 19.08 1.18 -5.08
CA ASN A 93 20.20 1.24 -4.13
C ASN A 93 19.74 1.01 -2.70
N GLU A 94 18.48 1.32 -2.38
CA GLU A 94 17.95 1.29 -1.03
C GLU A 94 16.95 0.17 -0.82
N PHE A 95 15.79 0.24 -1.45
CA PHE A 95 14.65 -0.59 -1.07
C PHE A 95 14.30 -1.68 -2.09
N PHE A 96 14.76 -1.58 -3.33
CA PHE A 96 14.41 -2.53 -4.37
C PHE A 96 15.53 -3.52 -4.68
N SER A 97 15.09 -4.71 -5.09
CA SER A 97 15.86 -5.72 -5.80
C SER A 97 14.98 -6.35 -6.88
N PRO A 98 15.55 -7.13 -7.82
CA PRO A 98 14.77 -7.65 -8.96
C PRO A 98 13.56 -8.50 -8.59
N PHE A 99 13.56 -9.13 -7.41
CA PHE A 99 12.55 -10.11 -6.99
C PHE A 99 11.76 -9.70 -5.75
N GLY A 100 11.91 -8.45 -5.28
CA GLY A 100 11.10 -7.97 -4.18
C GLY A 100 11.44 -6.59 -3.67
N PHE A 101 10.89 -6.31 -2.49
CA PHE A 101 10.98 -5.05 -1.77
C PHE A 101 11.51 -5.34 -0.38
N HIS A 102 12.65 -4.76 -0.04
CA HIS A 102 13.32 -4.90 1.25
C HIS A 102 12.55 -4.15 2.34
N SER A 103 12.48 -4.73 3.53
CA SER A 103 11.78 -4.13 4.68
C SER A 103 12.57 -3.01 5.35
N MET A 104 13.85 -2.91 5.02
CA MET A 104 14.76 -1.87 5.44
C MET A 104 15.62 -1.44 4.24
N SER A 105 16.03 -0.18 4.20
CA SER A 105 17.00 0.28 3.19
C SER A 105 18.29 -0.52 3.33
N LYS A 106 18.84 -0.97 2.21
CA LYS A 106 20.15 -1.64 2.12
C LYS A 106 21.31 -0.75 2.59
N LEU A 107 21.08 0.55 2.73
CA LEU A 107 22.05 1.52 3.25
C LEU A 107 21.90 1.77 4.75
N ASP A 108 20.85 1.24 5.39
CA ASP A 108 20.67 1.37 6.84
C ASP A 108 21.74 0.54 7.58
N PRO A 109 22.41 1.09 8.62
CA PRO A 109 23.40 0.34 9.41
C PRO A 109 22.83 -0.92 10.08
N ALA A 110 21.52 -1.00 10.29
CA ALA A 110 20.85 -2.16 10.84
C ALA A 110 20.41 -3.18 9.78
N TYR A 111 20.70 -2.96 8.50
CA TYR A 111 20.35 -3.89 7.44
C TYR A 111 21.07 -5.23 7.61
N ASP A 112 20.30 -6.31 7.61
CA ASP A 112 20.75 -7.70 7.62
C ASP A 112 20.03 -8.49 6.52
N GLN A 113 20.81 -8.97 5.55
CA GLN A 113 20.30 -9.79 4.44
C GLN A 113 19.75 -11.15 4.90
N VAL A 114 20.17 -11.64 6.07
CA VAL A 114 19.74 -12.93 6.63
C VAL A 114 18.41 -12.80 7.36
N ASP A 115 18.16 -11.68 8.05
CA ASP A 115 16.86 -11.38 8.65
C ASP A 115 15.90 -10.84 7.58
N ILE A 116 15.10 -11.75 7.04
CA ILE A 116 14.24 -11.48 5.88
C ILE A 116 13.10 -10.51 6.21
N ASP A 117 12.54 -10.55 7.41
CA ASP A 117 11.35 -9.76 7.72
C ASP A 117 11.69 -8.37 8.24
N ASN A 118 12.42 -8.27 9.35
CA ASN A 118 12.62 -6.98 10.02
C ASN A 118 14.03 -6.41 9.81
N GLY A 119 15.00 -7.26 9.46
CA GLY A 119 16.37 -6.84 9.19
C GLY A 119 16.63 -6.40 7.76
N GLY A 120 15.76 -6.72 6.81
CA GLY A 120 15.80 -6.13 5.46
C GLY A 120 16.03 -7.10 4.32
N GLY A 121 16.39 -8.37 4.56
CA GLY A 121 16.68 -9.32 3.47
C GLY A 121 15.52 -9.57 2.48
N GLY A 122 14.30 -9.28 2.90
CA GLY A 122 13.08 -9.30 2.11
C GLY A 122 12.01 -8.48 2.81
N SER A 123 10.77 -8.94 2.83
CA SER A 123 9.73 -8.35 3.68
C SER A 123 8.60 -9.32 3.96
N CYS A 124 7.84 -9.06 5.03
CA CYS A 124 6.53 -9.67 5.23
C CYS A 124 5.69 -9.55 3.94
N THR A 125 5.10 -10.66 3.48
CA THR A 125 4.41 -10.76 2.20
C THR A 125 3.21 -9.83 2.09
N CYS A 126 2.63 -9.38 3.20
CA CYS A 126 1.56 -8.38 3.16
C CYS A 126 2.06 -6.94 2.94
N PHE A 127 3.33 -6.62 3.19
CA PHE A 127 3.80 -5.22 3.14
C PHE A 127 3.90 -4.68 1.71
N PRO A 128 4.62 -5.33 0.76
CA PRO A 128 4.71 -4.81 -0.61
C PRO A 128 3.34 -4.56 -1.26
N PRO A 129 2.38 -5.49 -1.25
CA PRO A 129 1.08 -5.23 -1.86
C PRO A 129 0.25 -4.17 -1.11
N GLN A 130 0.29 -4.12 0.23
CA GLN A 130 -0.41 -3.05 0.97
C GLN A 130 0.14 -1.66 0.64
N ILE A 131 1.46 -1.56 0.43
CA ILE A 131 2.11 -0.30 0.07
C ILE A 131 1.79 0.07 -1.37
N ALA A 132 1.86 -0.88 -2.30
CA ALA A 132 1.47 -0.65 -3.69
C ALA A 132 0.01 -0.18 -3.79
N GLU A 133 -0.92 -0.80 -3.05
CA GLU A 133 -2.32 -0.35 -2.99
C GLU A 133 -2.44 1.11 -2.53
N ARG A 134 -1.72 1.49 -1.48
CA ARG A 134 -1.72 2.85 -0.95
C ARG A 134 -1.14 3.85 -1.93
N LEU A 135 -0.07 3.48 -2.64
CA LEU A 135 0.54 4.30 -3.68
C LEU A 135 -0.42 4.49 -4.86
N TYR A 136 -1.11 3.44 -5.32
CA TYR A 136 -2.18 3.57 -6.31
C TYR A 136 -3.25 4.55 -5.86
N LYS A 137 -3.78 4.39 -4.64
CA LYS A 137 -4.81 5.28 -4.07
C LYS A 137 -4.34 6.72 -3.87
N ALA A 138 -3.05 6.93 -3.69
CA ALA A 138 -2.43 8.25 -3.58
C ALA A 138 -2.03 8.86 -4.94
N GLY A 139 -2.23 8.14 -6.05
CA GLY A 139 -1.90 8.61 -7.41
C GLY A 139 -0.47 8.29 -7.87
N TYR A 140 0.34 7.60 -7.05
CA TYR A 140 1.71 7.18 -7.37
C TYR A 140 1.74 5.84 -8.10
N CYS A 141 1.04 5.76 -9.24
CA CYS A 141 0.82 4.53 -9.98
C CYS A 141 2.13 3.88 -10.47
N GLN A 142 3.12 4.68 -10.87
CA GLN A 142 4.39 4.16 -11.38
C GLN A 142 5.19 3.44 -10.28
N GLN A 143 5.23 4.00 -9.08
CA GLN A 143 5.93 3.41 -7.93
C GLN A 143 5.18 2.16 -7.42
N ALA A 144 3.84 2.21 -7.40
CA ALA A 144 3.02 1.04 -7.10
C ALA A 144 3.26 -0.10 -8.10
N GLU A 145 3.33 0.23 -9.39
CA GLU A 145 3.61 -0.71 -10.47
C GLU A 145 5.00 -1.35 -10.33
N ASP A 146 6.03 -0.57 -9.99
CA ASP A 146 7.39 -1.08 -9.83
C ASP A 146 7.47 -2.11 -8.70
N ILE A 147 6.80 -1.84 -7.57
CA ILE A 147 6.66 -2.82 -6.47
C ILE A 147 5.92 -4.08 -6.96
N LEU A 148 4.78 -3.91 -7.63
CA LEU A 148 3.96 -5.04 -8.06
C LEU A 148 4.72 -5.97 -9.01
N LYS A 149 5.41 -5.43 -10.01
CA LYS A 149 6.22 -6.22 -10.97
C LYS A 149 7.20 -7.17 -10.29
N ARG A 150 7.82 -6.71 -9.20
CA ARG A 150 8.86 -7.46 -8.47
C ARG A 150 8.29 -8.61 -7.65
N ILE A 151 7.00 -8.62 -7.37
CA ILE A 151 6.34 -9.64 -6.55
C ILE A 151 5.36 -10.54 -7.33
N LEU A 152 5.06 -10.24 -8.61
CA LEU A 152 4.13 -11.05 -9.41
C LEU A 152 4.57 -12.51 -9.57
N TRP A 153 5.88 -12.77 -9.56
CA TRP A 153 6.43 -14.12 -9.64
C TRP A 153 5.96 -15.01 -8.48
N TRP A 154 5.53 -14.44 -7.34
CA TRP A 154 4.97 -15.20 -6.21
C TRP A 154 3.76 -16.04 -6.64
N GLY A 155 2.87 -15.49 -7.48
CA GLY A 155 1.70 -16.22 -7.96
C GLY A 155 2.03 -17.25 -9.06
N GLU A 156 3.15 -17.08 -9.75
CA GLU A 156 3.58 -17.98 -10.83
C GLU A 156 4.40 -19.17 -10.31
N LYS A 157 5.26 -18.94 -9.32
CA LYS A 157 6.29 -19.90 -8.89
C LYS A 157 6.01 -20.54 -7.54
N MET A 158 5.24 -19.89 -6.66
CA MET A 158 5.06 -20.37 -5.29
C MET A 158 3.68 -21.00 -5.09
N PRO A 159 3.60 -22.29 -4.71
CA PRO A 159 2.32 -22.96 -4.46
C PRO A 159 1.61 -22.45 -3.19
N TYR A 160 2.32 -21.77 -2.30
CA TYR A 160 1.77 -21.09 -1.12
C TYR A 160 2.69 -19.93 -0.74
N TRP A 161 2.19 -18.99 0.07
CA TRP A 161 2.97 -17.84 0.53
C TRP A 161 3.31 -17.96 2.00
N GLY A 162 4.59 -17.73 2.30
CA GLY A 162 5.11 -17.63 3.65
C GLY A 162 4.83 -16.26 4.27
N ASP A 163 5.01 -16.14 5.59
CA ASP A 163 4.97 -14.83 6.28
C ASP A 163 5.87 -13.79 5.62
N SER A 164 7.05 -14.17 5.13
CA SER A 164 7.99 -13.27 4.44
C SER A 164 8.70 -13.97 3.28
N ILE A 165 9.11 -13.18 2.28
CA ILE A 165 9.84 -13.66 1.08
C ILE A 165 11.08 -12.78 0.86
N VAL A 166 12.19 -13.40 0.47
CA VAL A 166 13.46 -12.74 0.15
C VAL A 166 13.30 -11.82 -1.06
N ALA A 167 13.99 -10.68 -1.09
CA ALA A 167 13.86 -9.71 -2.18
C ALA A 167 14.91 -9.87 -3.29
N ASN A 168 16.01 -10.57 -3.02
CA ASN A 168 17.18 -10.68 -3.89
C ASN A 168 17.17 -11.92 -4.81
N GLU A 169 16.26 -12.88 -4.59
CA GLU A 169 16.13 -14.10 -5.39
C GLU A 169 14.68 -14.63 -5.39
N MET A 170 14.36 -15.53 -6.34
CA MET A 170 13.06 -16.20 -6.39
C MET A 170 13.06 -17.44 -5.49
N GLU A 171 13.11 -17.25 -4.18
CA GLU A 171 13.14 -18.36 -3.21
C GLU A 171 12.29 -18.06 -1.97
N TYR A 172 12.05 -19.09 -1.15
CA TYR A 172 11.54 -18.89 0.20
C TYR A 172 12.66 -18.50 1.15
N ARG A 173 12.31 -17.81 2.25
CA ARG A 173 13.21 -17.65 3.39
C ARG A 173 13.58 -19.01 4.00
N LYS A 174 14.79 -19.12 4.54
CA LYS A 174 15.36 -20.37 5.12
C LYS A 174 15.73 -20.27 6.60
N ASP A 175 15.65 -19.07 7.15
CA ASP A 175 16.05 -18.73 8.52
C ASP A 175 14.98 -19.10 9.58
N THR A 176 13.73 -19.31 9.16
CA THR A 176 12.64 -19.82 10.01
C THR A 176 11.81 -20.89 9.29
N PRO A 177 11.08 -21.76 10.01
CA PRO A 177 10.16 -22.71 9.38
C PRO A 177 9.12 -22.00 8.51
N LEU A 178 8.77 -22.59 7.37
CA LEU A 178 7.79 -22.01 6.44
C LEU A 178 6.42 -21.96 7.10
N GLN A 179 5.95 -20.74 7.38
CA GLN A 179 4.63 -20.48 7.95
C GLN A 179 3.69 -20.03 6.83
N CYS A 180 2.66 -20.80 6.53
CA CYS A 180 1.62 -20.34 5.62
C CYS A 180 0.92 -19.13 6.25
N THR A 181 0.91 -18.00 5.54
CA THR A 181 0.29 -16.78 6.04
C THR A 181 -1.00 -16.45 5.31
N LEU A 182 -2.02 -16.07 6.10
CA LEU A 182 -3.30 -15.60 5.56
C LEU A 182 -3.20 -14.18 5.02
N ASP A 183 -2.29 -13.36 5.54
CA ASP A 183 -2.18 -11.95 5.16
C ASP A 183 -1.59 -11.74 3.75
N GLY A 184 -1.01 -12.80 3.16
CA GLY A 184 -0.58 -12.82 1.76
C GLY A 184 -1.71 -12.45 0.79
N VAL A 185 -2.98 -12.66 1.15
CA VAL A 185 -4.15 -12.20 0.36
C VAL A 185 -4.16 -10.69 0.11
N ALA A 186 -3.31 -9.91 0.79
CA ALA A 186 -3.06 -8.51 0.48
C ALA A 186 -2.70 -8.27 -1.01
N VAL A 187 -2.10 -9.23 -1.72
CA VAL A 187 -1.90 -9.11 -3.18
C VAL A 187 -3.23 -8.98 -3.92
N ALA A 188 -4.23 -9.81 -3.58
CA ALA A 188 -5.56 -9.71 -4.16
C ALA A 188 -6.22 -8.36 -3.80
N GLN A 189 -6.04 -7.90 -2.56
CA GLN A 189 -6.49 -6.58 -2.12
C GLN A 189 -5.88 -5.44 -2.97
N CYS A 190 -4.56 -5.50 -3.21
CA CYS A 190 -3.85 -4.53 -4.05
C CYS A 190 -4.33 -4.54 -5.49
N LEU A 191 -4.53 -5.73 -6.07
CA LEU A 191 -5.03 -5.86 -7.44
C LEU A 191 -6.45 -5.28 -7.56
N LEU A 192 -7.36 -5.62 -6.64
CA LEU A 192 -8.75 -5.18 -6.70
C LEU A 192 -8.92 -3.69 -6.38
N PHE A 193 -8.36 -3.23 -5.26
CA PHE A 193 -8.66 -1.91 -4.72
C PHE A 193 -7.61 -0.85 -5.04
N GLY A 194 -6.42 -1.26 -5.48
CA GLY A 194 -5.36 -0.37 -5.98
C GLY A 194 -5.36 -0.33 -7.51
N MET A 195 -4.90 -1.42 -8.13
CA MET A 195 -4.68 -1.48 -9.58
C MET A 195 -6.00 -1.40 -10.38
N LEU A 196 -7.04 -2.14 -10.00
CA LEU A 196 -8.35 -2.08 -10.66
C LEU A 196 -9.23 -0.94 -10.14
N GLY A 197 -8.79 -0.24 -9.08
CA GLY A 197 -9.45 0.93 -8.52
C GLY A 197 -10.92 0.72 -8.18
N ILE A 198 -11.26 -0.49 -7.71
CA ILE A 198 -12.60 -0.82 -7.24
C ILE A 198 -12.76 -0.30 -5.82
N GLU A 199 -13.80 0.48 -5.56
CA GLU A 199 -14.04 1.13 -4.29
C GLU A 199 -15.50 0.96 -3.88
N ALA A 200 -15.72 0.44 -2.67
CA ALA A 200 -17.03 0.45 -2.03
C ALA A 200 -17.27 1.82 -1.37
N LEU A 201 -18.27 2.54 -1.85
CA LEU A 201 -18.66 3.84 -1.30
C LEU A 201 -19.57 3.66 -0.06
N PRO A 202 -19.56 4.61 0.90
CA PRO A 202 -20.37 4.52 2.11
C PRO A 202 -21.88 4.39 1.89
N ASP A 203 -22.38 4.85 0.74
CA ASP A 203 -23.80 4.78 0.36
C ASP A 203 -24.17 3.47 -0.36
N GLY A 204 -23.26 2.50 -0.41
CA GLY A 204 -23.50 1.18 -1.01
C GLY A 204 -23.23 1.12 -2.51
N ARG A 205 -22.83 2.22 -3.15
CA ARG A 205 -22.42 2.23 -4.56
C ARG A 205 -21.00 1.70 -4.72
N ILE A 206 -20.68 1.25 -5.92
CA ILE A 206 -19.33 0.80 -6.29
C ILE A 206 -18.74 1.78 -7.29
N ARG A 207 -17.61 2.39 -6.96
CA ARG A 207 -16.82 3.18 -7.90
C ARG A 207 -15.74 2.29 -8.52
N VAL A 208 -15.52 2.42 -9.83
CA VAL A 208 -14.49 1.69 -10.57
C VAL A 208 -13.68 2.69 -11.40
N ASP A 209 -12.38 2.78 -11.10
CA ASP A 209 -11.43 3.67 -11.78
C ASP A 209 -10.05 3.00 -11.90
N PRO A 210 -9.84 2.15 -12.93
CA PRO A 210 -8.65 1.32 -13.00
C PRO A 210 -7.39 2.11 -13.37
N HIS A 211 -6.25 1.65 -12.85
CA HIS A 211 -4.90 2.12 -13.12
C HIS A 211 -4.10 1.01 -13.83
N PRO A 212 -4.34 0.75 -15.13
CA PRO A 212 -3.66 -0.34 -15.83
C PRO A 212 -2.14 -0.10 -15.82
N PRO A 213 -1.35 -1.12 -15.43
CA PRO A 213 0.09 -0.99 -15.40
C PRO A 213 0.68 -1.10 -16.82
N ALA A 214 1.86 -0.51 -17.04
CA ALA A 214 2.52 -0.53 -18.35
C ALA A 214 2.89 -1.95 -18.81
N PHE A 215 3.06 -2.90 -17.89
CA PHE A 215 3.39 -4.30 -18.22
C PHE A 215 2.18 -5.16 -18.65
N ALA A 216 0.94 -4.68 -18.47
CA ALA A 216 -0.25 -5.43 -18.84
C ALA A 216 -1.28 -4.53 -19.54
N SER A 217 -1.29 -4.58 -20.87
CA SER A 217 -2.20 -3.77 -21.70
C SER A 217 -3.63 -4.32 -21.76
N LYS A 218 -3.83 -5.59 -21.37
CA LYS A 218 -5.14 -6.25 -21.32
C LYS A 218 -5.32 -6.98 -20.01
N ILE A 219 -6.37 -6.62 -19.27
CA ILE A 219 -6.69 -7.22 -17.97
C ILE A 219 -8.16 -7.60 -17.97
N ARG A 220 -8.46 -8.75 -17.36
CA ARG A 220 -9.83 -9.24 -17.19
C ARG A 220 -10.03 -9.73 -15.78
N LEU A 221 -11.04 -9.19 -15.12
CA LEU A 221 -11.60 -9.71 -13.87
C LEU A 221 -13.00 -10.25 -14.19
N LYS A 222 -13.31 -11.46 -13.74
CA LYS A 222 -14.61 -12.10 -13.98
C LYS A 222 -15.29 -12.47 -12.67
N GLY A 223 -16.59 -12.22 -12.61
CA GLY A 223 -17.48 -12.68 -11.55
C GLY A 223 -17.21 -12.07 -10.18
N LEU A 224 -16.70 -10.83 -10.12
CA LEU A 224 -16.47 -10.17 -8.83
C LEU A 224 -17.80 -9.99 -8.10
N GLN A 225 -17.89 -10.54 -6.89
CA GLN A 225 -19.03 -10.36 -6.00
C GLN A 225 -18.73 -9.26 -4.98
N MET A 226 -19.48 -8.17 -5.00
CA MET A 226 -19.32 -7.09 -4.02
C MET A 226 -20.64 -6.36 -3.80
N LEU A 227 -21.01 -6.11 -2.54
CA LEU A 227 -22.25 -5.40 -2.16
C LEU A 227 -23.52 -5.93 -2.85
N GLY A 228 -23.63 -7.26 -3.00
CA GLY A 228 -24.77 -7.91 -3.66
C GLY A 228 -24.77 -7.84 -5.19
N LYS A 229 -23.73 -7.27 -5.80
CA LYS A 229 -23.56 -7.17 -7.25
C LYS A 229 -22.54 -8.19 -7.75
N SER A 230 -22.75 -8.64 -8.99
CA SER A 230 -21.85 -9.52 -9.73
C SER A 230 -21.47 -8.85 -11.03
N PHE A 231 -20.19 -8.56 -11.25
CA PHE A 231 -19.74 -7.94 -12.49
C PHE A 231 -18.38 -8.42 -12.98
N ASP A 232 -18.19 -8.30 -14.28
CA ASP A 232 -16.91 -8.46 -14.97
C ASP A 232 -16.32 -7.09 -15.27
N LEU A 233 -14.99 -7.00 -15.29
CA LEU A 233 -14.24 -5.82 -15.71
C LEU A 233 -13.21 -6.24 -16.77
N GLU A 234 -13.27 -5.64 -17.95
CA GLU A 234 -12.19 -5.75 -18.95
C GLU A 234 -11.51 -4.40 -19.15
N ILE A 235 -10.19 -4.39 -19.22
CA ILE A 235 -9.38 -3.21 -19.52
C ILE A 235 -8.59 -3.53 -20.79
N ASP A 236 -8.62 -2.63 -21.76
CA ASP A 236 -7.87 -2.72 -23.02
C ASP A 236 -7.28 -1.33 -23.35
N GLY A 237 -6.00 -1.17 -23.04
CA GLY A 237 -5.31 0.12 -23.12
C GLY A 237 -5.98 1.19 -22.24
N PRO A 238 -6.36 2.36 -22.79
CA PRO A 238 -6.98 3.44 -22.02
C PRO A 238 -8.48 3.23 -21.76
N LYS A 239 -9.09 2.16 -22.29
CA LYS A 239 -10.53 1.89 -22.18
C LYS A 239 -10.78 0.77 -21.20
N PHE A 240 -11.90 0.86 -20.49
CA PHE A 240 -12.40 -0.26 -19.70
C PHE A 240 -13.90 -0.42 -19.86
N THR A 241 -14.36 -1.65 -19.65
CA THR A 241 -15.76 -2.04 -19.73
C THR A 241 -16.17 -2.82 -18.50
N ILE A 242 -17.39 -2.58 -18.03
CA ILE A 242 -17.98 -3.30 -16.92
C ILE A 242 -19.26 -3.96 -17.41
N CYS A 243 -19.40 -5.25 -17.13
CA CYS A 243 -20.59 -6.03 -17.46
C CYS A 243 -21.27 -6.48 -16.17
N GLU A 244 -22.46 -5.97 -15.89
CA GLU A 244 -23.31 -6.38 -14.75
C GLU A 244 -24.59 -7.02 -15.31
N GLY A 245 -24.57 -8.34 -15.50
CA GLY A 245 -25.66 -9.07 -16.13
C GLY A 245 -25.90 -8.63 -17.58
N LYS A 246 -26.98 -7.88 -17.83
CA LYS A 246 -27.29 -7.30 -19.15
C LYS A 246 -26.87 -5.83 -19.29
N ARG A 247 -26.44 -5.19 -18.19
CA ARG A 247 -25.98 -3.80 -18.19
C ARG A 247 -24.52 -3.78 -18.62
N PHE A 248 -24.20 -2.85 -19.52
CA PHE A 248 -22.87 -2.66 -20.04
C PHE A 248 -22.47 -1.20 -19.87
N PHE A 249 -21.30 -0.98 -19.26
CA PHE A 249 -20.71 0.34 -19.09
C PHE A 249 -19.38 0.35 -19.82
N GLN A 250 -19.08 1.45 -20.50
CA GLN A 250 -17.79 1.68 -21.14
C GLN A 250 -17.29 3.06 -20.75
N SER A 251 -16.03 3.14 -20.34
CA SER A 251 -15.37 4.38 -20.01
C SER A 251 -13.89 4.33 -20.37
N THR A 252 -13.17 5.38 -20.05
CA THR A 252 -11.73 5.51 -20.18
C THR A 252 -11.09 5.71 -18.81
N VAL A 253 -9.88 5.22 -18.62
CA VAL A 253 -9.07 5.41 -17.40
C VAL A 253 -9.05 6.88 -17.00
N GLY A 254 -9.25 7.18 -15.72
CA GLY A 254 -9.40 8.55 -15.18
C GLY A 254 -10.83 9.10 -15.24
N HIS A 255 -11.77 8.36 -15.84
CA HIS A 255 -13.19 8.67 -15.84
C HIS A 255 -13.96 7.53 -15.13
N PRO A 256 -14.18 7.64 -13.81
CA PRO A 256 -14.74 6.55 -13.01
C PRO A 256 -16.17 6.20 -13.44
N VAL A 257 -16.51 4.92 -13.35
CA VAL A 257 -17.90 4.42 -13.47
C VAL A 257 -18.45 4.15 -12.08
N ILE A 258 -19.70 4.54 -11.84
CA ILE A 258 -20.43 4.25 -10.61
C ILE A 258 -21.49 3.19 -10.89
N LEU A 259 -21.43 2.08 -10.16
CA LEU A 259 -22.46 1.05 -10.17
C LEU A 259 -23.41 1.30 -8.99
N GLU A 260 -24.66 1.62 -9.35
CA GLU A 260 -25.80 1.74 -8.44
C GLU A 260 -26.44 0.40 -8.13
#